data_AF-A0AAV2IPC6-F1
#
_entry.id   AF-A0AAV2IPC6-F1
#
_cell.length_a   1.000
_cell.length_b   1.000
_cell.length_c   1.000
_cell.angle_alpha   90.00
_cell.angle_beta   90.00
_cell.angle_gamma   90.00
#
_symmetry.space_group_name_H-M   'P 1'
#
loop_
_entity.id
_entity.type
_entity.pdbx_description
1 polymer ?
#
loop_
_entity_poly.entity_id
_entity_poly.type
_entity_poly.pdbx_seq_one_letter_code
_entity_poly.pdbx_strand_id
1 'polypeptide(L)'
;RKFLPEKTRHKRQTLQDMTRPLKLWLVKHRDNPYPSKSEKMELVKVSHMTLTQVSNWFANARRRLKNTVRGDNFTWAKRIKAYNKCAEGNVELLSLPSS
;
A
#
# COMPACT_ATOMS: atom_id res chain seq x y z
N ARG A 1 35.03 9.05 7.66
CA ARG A 1 33.73 8.75 6.99
C ARG A 1 32.95 7.78 7.89
N LYS A 2 32.05 8.27 8.75
CA LYS A 2 31.26 7.39 9.64
C LYS A 2 30.11 6.77 8.83
N PHE A 3 30.18 5.46 8.59
CA PHE A 3 29.06 4.68 8.07
C PHE A 3 28.04 4.48 9.22
N LEU A 4 26.81 4.92 9.02
CA LEU A 4 25.64 4.67 9.89
C LEU A 4 24.64 3.76 9.16
N PRO A 5 23.80 2.99 9.87
CA PRO A 5 23.94 1.53 9.89
C PRO A 5 22.92 0.77 9.04
N GLU A 6 23.30 -0.44 8.68
CA GLU A 6 22.56 -1.48 7.97
C GLU A 6 21.19 -1.86 8.61
N LYS A 7 20.96 -1.49 9.87
CA LYS A 7 19.69 -1.68 10.60
C LYS A 7 18.49 -1.00 9.94
N THR A 8 18.70 0.14 9.29
CA THR A 8 17.62 0.90 8.63
C THR A 8 17.05 0.17 7.41
N ARG A 9 17.89 -0.63 6.72
CA ARG A 9 17.48 -1.43 5.55
C ARG A 9 16.61 -2.61 5.97
N HIS A 10 17.01 -3.32 7.03
CA HIS A 10 16.27 -4.45 7.57
C HIS A 10 14.86 -4.05 8.02
N LYS A 11 14.73 -2.94 8.76
CA LYS A 11 13.41 -2.40 9.17
C LYS A 11 12.49 -2.08 7.98
N ARG A 12 13.05 -1.57 6.88
CA ARG A 12 12.29 -1.30 5.65
C ARG A 12 11.84 -2.59 4.97
N GLN A 13 12.72 -3.59 4.89
CA GLN A 13 12.38 -4.89 4.30
C GLN A 13 11.24 -5.57 5.07
N THR A 14 11.31 -5.58 6.41
CA THR A 14 10.23 -6.13 7.24
C THR A 14 8.89 -5.42 7.00
N LEU A 15 8.89 -4.09 6.86
CA LEU A 15 7.67 -3.34 6.54
C LEU A 15 7.15 -3.64 5.12
N GLN A 16 8.03 -3.90 4.16
CA GLN A 16 7.63 -4.32 2.81
C GLN A 16 6.95 -5.67 2.82
N ASP A 17 7.50 -6.62 3.57
CA ASP A 17 6.97 -7.98 3.69
C ASP A 17 5.61 -7.96 4.38
N MET A 18 5.46 -7.18 5.46
CA MET A 18 4.19 -6.99 6.16
C MET A 18 3.13 -6.30 5.29
N THR A 19 3.52 -5.36 4.42
CA THR A 19 2.57 -4.61 3.57
C THR A 19 2.23 -5.31 2.25
N ARG A 20 3.03 -6.29 1.82
CA ARG A 20 2.83 -7.04 0.57
C ARG A 20 1.40 -7.64 0.44
N PRO A 21 0.82 -8.30 1.45
CA PRO A 21 -0.57 -8.78 1.38
C PRO A 21 -1.60 -7.67 1.18
N LEU A 22 -1.40 -6.51 1.81
CA LEU A 22 -2.31 -5.36 1.69
C LEU A 22 -2.25 -4.76 0.29
N LYS A 23 -1.05 -4.64 -0.30
CA LYS A 23 -0.84 -4.19 -1.69
C LYS A 23 -1.51 -5.13 -2.69
N LEU A 24 -1.39 -6.45 -2.49
CA LEU A 24 -2.06 -7.44 -3.35
C LEU A 24 -3.59 -7.33 -3.26
N TRP A 25 -4.13 -7.22 -2.04
CA TRP A 25 -5.57 -7.06 -1.85
C TRP A 25 -6.08 -5.77 -2.53
N LEU A 26 -5.33 -4.67 -2.42
CA LEU A 26 -5.70 -3.38 -3.03
C LEU A 26 -5.80 -3.45 -4.56
N VAL A 27 -4.92 -4.20 -5.22
CA VAL A 27 -4.97 -4.41 -6.68
C VAL A 27 -6.17 -5.25 -7.09
N LYS A 28 -6.44 -6.32 -6.34
CA LYS A 28 -7.59 -7.21 -6.60
C LYS A 28 -8.91 -6.46 -6.44
N HIS A 29 -8.99 -5.52 -5.48
CA HIS A 29 -10.18 -4.72 -5.17
C HIS A 29 -10.05 -3.28 -5.66
N ARG A 30 -9.43 -3.09 -6.84
CA ARG A 30 -9.19 -1.77 -7.42
C ARG A 30 -10.45 -1.00 -7.78
N ASP A 31 -11.60 -1.67 -7.90
CA ASP A 31 -12.88 -1.03 -8.20
C ASP A 31 -13.53 -0.49 -6.90
N ASN A 32 -13.33 -1.19 -5.78
CA ASN A 32 -13.81 -0.80 -4.45
C ASN A 32 -12.78 -1.12 -3.35
N PRO A 33 -11.80 -0.22 -3.09
CA PRO A 33 -10.69 -0.45 -2.16
C PRO A 33 -11.06 -0.23 -0.68
N TYR A 34 -12.19 -0.82 -0.26
CA TYR A 34 -12.75 -0.71 1.08
C TYR A 34 -12.95 -2.12 1.66
N PRO A 35 -11.95 -2.66 2.38
CA PRO A 35 -12.06 -4.00 2.92
C PRO A 35 -13.14 -4.04 4.00
N SER A 36 -13.95 -5.08 3.95
CA SER A 36 -14.93 -5.45 4.96
C SER A 36 -14.26 -5.87 6.28
N LYS A 37 -15.07 -6.09 7.33
CA LYS A 37 -14.55 -6.54 8.63
C LYS A 37 -13.84 -7.89 8.52
N SER A 38 -14.40 -8.85 7.77
CA SER A 38 -13.82 -10.17 7.56
C SER A 38 -12.49 -10.08 6.80
N GLU A 39 -12.45 -9.33 5.69
CA GLU A 39 -11.22 -9.16 4.90
C GLU A 39 -10.11 -8.48 5.70
N LYS A 40 -10.46 -7.48 6.54
CA LYS A 40 -9.48 -6.90 7.46
C LYS A 40 -8.92 -7.92 8.44
N MET A 41 -9.74 -8.83 8.96
CA MET A 41 -9.28 -9.90 9.86
C MET A 41 -8.38 -10.90 9.15
N GLU A 42 -8.66 -11.23 7.89
CA GLU A 42 -7.77 -12.06 7.06
C GLU A 42 -6.43 -11.37 6.83
N LEU A 43 -6.46 -10.08 6.49
CA LEU A 43 -5.26 -9.27 6.27
C LEU A 43 -4.39 -9.15 7.52
N VAL A 44 -5.01 -9.02 8.70
CA VAL A 44 -4.30 -9.06 9.99
C VAL A 44 -3.48 -10.34 10.15
N LYS A 45 -4.08 -11.50 9.82
CA LYS A 45 -3.41 -12.81 9.96
C LYS A 45 -2.19 -12.95 9.06
N VAL A 46 -2.30 -12.49 7.80
CA VAL A 46 -1.23 -12.68 6.80
C VAL A 46 -0.16 -11.58 6.81
N SER A 47 -0.47 -10.39 7.33
CA SER A 47 0.48 -9.26 7.44
C SER A 47 1.18 -9.18 8.80
N HIS A 48 0.67 -9.90 9.80
CA HIS A 48 1.07 -9.77 11.20
C HIS A 48 0.93 -8.34 11.76
N MET A 49 0.07 -7.52 11.16
CA MET A 49 -0.29 -6.18 11.63
C MET A 49 -1.52 -6.24 12.53
N THR A 50 -1.68 -5.26 13.42
CA THR A 50 -2.92 -5.09 14.18
C THR A 50 -4.06 -4.59 13.27
N LEU A 51 -5.31 -4.83 13.67
CA LEU A 51 -6.49 -4.37 12.93
C LEU A 51 -6.48 -2.85 12.69
N THR A 52 -6.02 -2.07 13.67
CA THR A 52 -5.85 -0.61 13.58
C THR A 52 -4.79 -0.25 12.54
N GLN A 53 -3.65 -0.94 12.54
CA GLN A 53 -2.58 -0.72 11.55
C GLN A 53 -3.07 -1.03 10.13
N VAL A 54 -3.79 -2.14 9.92
CA VAL A 54 -4.41 -2.49 8.63
C VAL A 54 -5.39 -1.40 8.19
N SER A 55 -6.29 -0.98 9.09
CA SER A 55 -7.29 0.06 8.79
C SER A 55 -6.66 1.39 8.42
N ASN A 56 -5.64 1.81 9.16
CA ASN A 56 -4.90 3.04 8.91
C ASN A 56 -4.11 2.96 7.59
N TRP A 57 -3.54 1.80 7.27
CA TRP A 57 -2.84 1.59 6.01
C TRP A 57 -3.79 1.82 4.82
N PHE A 58 -4.99 1.23 4.83
CA PHE A 58 -5.96 1.42 3.74
C PHE A 58 -6.48 2.86 3.63
N ALA A 59 -6.74 3.51 4.78
CA ALA A 59 -7.12 4.91 4.79
C ALA A 59 -6.02 5.79 4.16
N ASN A 60 -4.75 5.52 4.48
CA ASN A 60 -3.63 6.25 3.92
C ASN A 60 -3.40 5.94 2.43
N ALA A 61 -3.49 4.68 2.03
CA ALA A 61 -3.38 4.26 0.64
C ALA A 61 -4.41 4.99 -0.23
N ARG A 62 -5.70 4.98 0.17
CA ARG A 62 -6.76 5.71 -0.54
C ARG A 62 -6.49 7.22 -0.62
N ARG A 63 -5.99 7.83 0.46
CA ARG A 63 -5.64 9.26 0.46
C ARG A 63 -4.54 9.58 -0.56
N ARG A 64 -3.49 8.76 -0.60
CA ARG A 64 -2.41 8.89 -1.60
C ARG A 64 -2.96 8.81 -3.02
N LEU A 65 -3.81 7.83 -3.31
CA LEU A 65 -4.47 7.66 -4.61
C LEU A 65 -5.36 8.85 -5.00
N LYS A 66 -6.09 9.44 -4.04
CA LYS A 66 -6.87 10.66 -4.26
C LYS A 66 -5.98 11.85 -4.57
N ASN A 67 -4.81 11.94 -3.94
CA ASN A 67 -3.88 13.06 -4.12
C ASN A 67 -3.07 12.98 -5.43
N THR A 68 -2.92 11.80 -6.02
CA THR A 68 -2.18 11.63 -7.30
C THR A 68 -2.87 12.30 -8.47
N VAL A 69 -4.20 12.19 -8.56
CA VAL A 69 -4.98 12.79 -9.64
C VAL A 69 -6.09 13.60 -9.02
N ARG A 70 -6.02 14.91 -9.14
CA ARG A 70 -7.06 15.80 -8.62
C ARG A 70 -8.29 15.77 -9.55
N GLY A 71 -9.49 15.76 -8.98
CA GLY A 71 -10.77 15.70 -9.71
C GLY A 71 -11.60 14.46 -9.36
N ASP A 72 -12.92 14.60 -9.38
CA ASP A 72 -13.85 13.58 -8.84
C ASP A 72 -14.22 12.46 -9.83
N ASN A 73 -14.01 12.67 -11.13
CA ASN A 73 -14.41 11.73 -12.20
C ASN A 73 -13.41 10.57 -12.44
N PHE A 74 -12.54 10.26 -11.48
CA PHE A 74 -11.56 9.18 -11.61
C PHE A 74 -11.89 7.99 -10.69
N THR A 75 -12.16 6.85 -11.33
CA THR A 75 -12.28 5.54 -10.68
C THR A 75 -11.00 5.19 -9.89
N TRP A 76 -11.14 4.38 -8.85
CA TRP A 76 -10.01 3.88 -8.06
C TRP A 76 -8.95 3.15 -8.90
N ALA A 77 -9.34 2.33 -9.87
CA ALA A 77 -8.42 1.66 -10.78
C ALA A 77 -7.52 2.63 -11.56
N LYS A 78 -8.10 3.70 -12.12
CA LYS A 78 -7.35 4.78 -12.80
C LYS A 78 -6.36 5.47 -11.85
N ARG A 79 -6.77 5.72 -10.60
CA ARG A 79 -5.90 6.33 -9.58
C ARG A 79 -4.72 5.43 -9.20
N ILE A 80 -4.94 4.13 -9.07
CA ILE A 80 -3.87 3.15 -8.81
C ILE A 80 -2.87 3.14 -9.95
N LYS A 81 -3.35 3.08 -11.21
CA LYS A 81 -2.49 3.13 -12.39
C LYS A 81 -1.67 4.42 -12.45
N ALA A 82 -2.30 5.56 -12.19
CA ALA A 82 -1.63 6.86 -12.15
C ALA A 82 -0.57 6.93 -11.03
N TYR A 83 -0.89 6.42 -9.84
CA TYR A 83 0.05 6.39 -8.71
C TYR A 83 1.30 5.61 -9.06
N ASN A 84 1.15 4.42 -9.65
CA ASN A 84 2.29 3.61 -10.04
C ASN A 84 3.11 4.25 -11.16
N LYS A 85 2.46 4.98 -12.09
CA LYS A 85 3.14 5.66 -13.19
C LYS A 85 3.97 6.86 -12.71
N CYS A 86 3.47 7.61 -11.73
CA CYS A 86 4.13 8.81 -11.19
C CYS A 86 5.06 8.52 -10.00
N ALA A 87 5.05 7.29 -9.47
CA ALA A 87 5.97 6.88 -8.42
C ALA A 87 7.36 6.64 -9.02
N GLU A 88 8.16 7.70 -9.13
CA GLU A 88 9.57 7.64 -9.56
C GLU A 88 10.51 7.58 -8.33
N GLY A 89 11.57 6.76 -8.42
CA GLY A 89 12.62 6.66 -7.40
C GLY A 89 12.34 5.67 -6.24
N ASN A 90 12.87 5.94 -5.04
CA ASN A 90 12.75 5.10 -3.84
C ASN A 90 11.34 5.11 -3.19
N VAL A 91 10.30 5.51 -3.93
CA VAL A 91 8.93 5.62 -3.43
C VAL A 91 8.25 4.26 -3.59
N GLU A 92 7.83 3.65 -2.49
CA GLU A 92 7.15 2.35 -2.55
C GLU A 92 5.87 2.41 -3.39
N LEU A 93 5.82 1.59 -4.44
CA LEU A 93 4.60 1.34 -5.20
C LEU A 93 3.50 0.82 -4.27
N LEU A 94 2.28 1.34 -4.44
CA LEU A 94 1.09 0.88 -3.71
C LEU A 94 0.57 -0.47 -4.20
N SER A 95 1.17 -0.99 -5.28
CA SER A 95 0.90 -2.31 -5.83
C SER A 95 2.21 -2.99 -6.20
N LEU A 96 2.22 -4.32 -6.13
CA LEU A 96 3.39 -5.10 -6.50
C LEU A 96 3.63 -4.95 -8.00
N PRO A 97 4.89 -4.82 -8.44
CA PRO A 97 5.20 -4.95 -9.86
C PRO A 97 4.65 -6.29 -10.34
N SER A 98 3.87 -6.25 -11.41
CA SER A 98 3.56 -7.45 -12.17
C SER A 98 4.89 -7.92 -12.75
N SER A 99 5.42 -9.04 -12.26
CA SER A 99 6.52 -9.73 -12.94
C SER A 99 6.16 -10.01 -14.39
#